data_AF-A0AAD3E4U2-F1
#
_entry.id   AF-A0AAD3E4U2-F1
#
_cell.length_a   1.000
_cell.length_b   1.000
_cell.length_c   1.000
_cell.angle_alpha   90.00
_cell.angle_beta   90.00
_cell.angle_gamma   90.00
#
_symmetry.space_group_name_H-M   'P 1'
#
loop_
_entity.id
_entity.type
_entity.pdbx_description
1 polymer ?
#
loop_
_entity_poly.entity_id
_entity_poly.type
_entity_poly.pdbx_seq_one_letter_code
_entity_poly.pdbx_strand_id
1 'polypeptide(L)'
;SRRAEATSGSGSGEWPPEAVGRVVCCLASLQYVPAADVALRLQQQLLPALAAAVLSPALVAELCTAWALVRRAPPPAWWQCVESAALEGQQALAEVPPQLFVRLPWTMAQLGHVPSYEWLSSYVSYLPAMLAALPDLDASGEVAGTAVAAGHRAYDASPSSNSLGVRRAEDLANLVWALGTAIHEGSHPPALLSTTGSGALQALLPATHGSLRSMGPTQLVLLVEGLARVRHRLPPAWVGAFGEQVLRQLHACCPADLISILYCLAFLDAQLPAPWLAAVLGRTKQLLPALLVSEQHSYRLNDLAWAVAQLDPAGGLARPFLERLVRKQAALEEAKAAEDEEEEESGDRGVGEDFGEEVEENKRGRTKRRVRKSSIRTGGRSRAVAAGRLRRSTPPPPPSPSTAVNGGSSSGGDSGSGEGTAAAEAAAQRRLGRQSLAACLADVNGSDNSHSTSR
;
A
#
# COMPACT_ATOMS: atom_id res chain seq x y z
N SER A 1 5.49 50.70 -29.56
CA SER A 1 5.93 51.86 -28.78
C SER A 1 4.73 52.57 -28.16
N ARG A 2 4.18 52.01 -27.07
CA ARG A 2 3.35 52.73 -26.09
C ARG A 2 3.96 52.38 -24.74
N ARG A 3 4.74 53.32 -24.23
CA ARG A 3 5.44 53.24 -22.95
C ARG A 3 4.37 53.43 -21.89
N ALA A 4 3.85 52.32 -21.36
CA ALA A 4 3.03 52.36 -20.16
C ALA A 4 3.93 52.77 -19.00
N GLU A 5 3.60 53.88 -18.37
CA GLU A 5 4.20 54.32 -17.13
C GLU A 5 3.98 53.22 -16.09
N ALA A 6 5.10 52.59 -15.70
CA ALA A 6 5.13 51.64 -14.61
C ALA A 6 4.95 52.41 -13.31
N THR A 7 3.70 52.62 -12.92
CA THR A 7 3.36 52.84 -11.52
C THR A 7 3.73 51.54 -10.79
N SER A 8 4.83 51.58 -10.05
CA SER A 8 5.27 50.57 -9.10
C SER A 8 4.33 50.49 -7.90
N GLY A 9 3.04 50.31 -8.16
CA GLY A 9 2.09 49.82 -7.18
C GLY A 9 2.36 48.34 -7.02
N SER A 10 3.07 47.97 -5.96
CA SER A 10 3.15 46.60 -5.46
C SER A 10 1.77 46.17 -4.93
N GLY A 11 0.75 46.21 -5.79
CA GLY A 11 -0.50 45.52 -5.56
C GLY A 11 -0.18 44.05 -5.69
N SER A 12 0.07 43.38 -4.58
CA SER A 12 -0.09 41.93 -4.50
C SER A 12 -1.56 41.63 -4.77
N GLY A 13 -1.95 41.64 -6.04
CA GLY A 13 -3.30 41.30 -6.45
C GLY A 13 -3.53 39.87 -6.01
N GLU A 14 -4.30 39.70 -4.94
CA GLU A 14 -4.73 38.39 -4.48
C GLU A 14 -5.53 37.75 -5.62
N TRP A 15 -5.10 36.57 -6.05
CA TRP A 15 -5.81 35.85 -7.08
C TRP A 15 -7.13 35.31 -6.49
N PRO A 16 -8.22 35.31 -7.28
CA PRO A 16 -9.45 34.64 -6.85
C PRO A 16 -9.15 33.19 -6.45
N PRO A 17 -9.72 32.67 -5.33
CA PRO A 17 -9.40 31.33 -4.84
C PRO A 17 -9.62 30.22 -5.87
N GLU A 18 -10.67 30.33 -6.69
CA GLU A 18 -10.92 29.40 -7.78
C GLU A 18 -9.78 29.37 -8.80
N ALA A 19 -9.22 30.54 -9.14
CA ALA A 19 -8.10 30.65 -10.08
C ALA A 19 -6.84 30.02 -9.49
N VAL A 20 -6.56 30.25 -8.20
CA VAL A 20 -5.46 29.58 -7.48
C VAL A 20 -5.66 28.06 -7.52
N GLY A 21 -6.89 27.59 -7.28
CA GLY A 21 -7.22 26.18 -7.31
C GLY A 21 -6.98 25.56 -8.69
N ARG A 22 -7.47 26.22 -9.75
CA ARG A 22 -7.25 25.79 -11.14
C ARG A 22 -5.76 25.75 -11.51
N VAL A 23 -4.96 26.71 -11.02
CA VAL A 23 -3.52 26.71 -11.23
C VAL A 23 -2.87 25.47 -10.60
N VAL A 24 -3.24 25.09 -9.38
CA VAL A 24 -2.74 23.85 -8.76
C VAL A 24 -3.09 22.62 -9.60
N CYS A 25 -4.33 22.53 -10.08
CA CYS A 25 -4.75 21.46 -10.99
C CYS A 25 -3.93 21.44 -12.28
N CYS A 26 -3.69 22.60 -12.90
CA CYS A 26 -2.84 22.71 -14.10
C CYS A 26 -1.40 22.27 -13.83
N LEU A 27 -0.79 22.67 -12.71
CA LEU A 27 0.57 22.24 -12.34
C LEU A 27 0.62 20.72 -12.20
N ALA A 28 -0.40 20.10 -11.58
CA ALA A 28 -0.50 18.66 -11.46
C ALA A 28 -0.63 17.96 -12.82
N SER A 29 -1.46 18.48 -13.73
CA SER A 29 -1.61 17.95 -15.10
C SER A 29 -0.30 18.03 -15.90
N LEU A 30 0.49 19.09 -15.68
CA LEU A 30 1.82 19.25 -16.27
C LEU A 30 2.91 18.40 -15.59
N GLN A 31 2.54 17.63 -14.56
CA GLN A 31 3.47 16.87 -13.69
C GLN A 31 4.56 17.76 -13.09
N TYR A 32 4.25 19.04 -12.90
CA TYR A 32 5.16 20.00 -12.32
C TYR A 32 5.10 19.91 -10.79
N VAL A 33 6.24 19.66 -10.17
CA VAL A 33 6.40 19.69 -8.71
C VAL A 33 6.92 21.07 -8.32
N PRO A 34 6.09 21.96 -7.74
CA PRO A 34 6.51 23.28 -7.35
C PRO A 34 7.53 23.22 -6.20
N ALA A 35 8.33 24.28 -6.12
CA ALA A 35 9.19 24.53 -4.98
C ALA A 35 8.35 24.64 -3.69
N ALA A 36 8.95 24.29 -2.55
CA ALA A 36 8.22 24.16 -1.28
C ALA A 36 7.57 25.48 -0.83
N ASP A 37 8.25 26.60 -1.07
CA ASP A 37 7.77 27.96 -0.79
C ASP A 37 6.59 28.37 -1.70
N VAL A 38 6.60 27.92 -2.95
CA VAL A 38 5.48 28.14 -3.88
C VAL A 38 4.27 27.31 -3.44
N ALA A 39 4.48 26.03 -3.11
CA ALA A 39 3.43 25.17 -2.59
C ALA A 39 2.79 25.75 -1.32
N LEU A 40 3.62 26.21 -0.36
CA LEU A 40 3.15 26.82 0.88
C LEU A 40 2.33 28.08 0.61
N ARG A 41 2.77 28.96 -0.30
CA ARG A 41 2.02 30.16 -0.67
C ARG A 41 0.66 29.83 -1.30
N LEU A 42 0.61 28.85 -2.21
CA LEU A 42 -0.65 28.39 -2.80
C LEU A 42 -1.59 27.80 -1.74
N GLN A 43 -1.07 27.04 -0.78
CA GLN A 43 -1.85 26.51 0.34
C GLN A 43 -2.40 27.63 1.24
N GLN A 44 -1.56 28.63 1.58
CA GLN A 44 -1.97 29.79 2.38
C GLN A 44 -3.06 30.62 1.69
N GLN A 45 -3.01 30.76 0.37
CA GLN A 45 -4.04 31.47 -0.39
C GLN A 45 -5.37 30.69 -0.47
N LEU A 46 -5.32 29.35 -0.52
CA LEU A 46 -6.52 28.51 -0.60
C LEU A 46 -7.19 28.27 0.76
N LEU A 47 -6.43 28.29 1.86
CA LEU A 47 -6.94 27.92 3.18
C LEU A 47 -8.16 28.75 3.63
N PRO A 48 -8.18 30.10 3.51
CA PRO A 48 -9.37 30.88 3.89
C PRO A 48 -10.61 30.54 3.07
N ALA A 49 -10.45 30.29 1.77
CA ALA A 49 -11.56 29.95 0.88
C ALA A 49 -12.13 28.55 1.16
N LEU A 50 -11.26 27.60 1.55
CA LEU A 50 -11.69 26.29 2.02
C LEU A 50 -12.42 26.39 3.35
N ALA A 51 -11.88 27.13 4.32
CA ALA A 51 -12.52 27.33 5.62
C ALA A 51 -13.90 27.99 5.51
N ALA A 52 -14.08 28.88 4.52
CA ALA A 52 -15.34 29.55 4.25
C ALA A 52 -16.27 28.80 3.26
N ALA A 53 -15.93 27.56 2.87
CA ALA A 53 -16.70 26.75 1.90
C ALA A 53 -17.00 27.48 0.57
N VAL A 54 -16.10 28.37 0.12
CA VAL A 54 -16.32 29.19 -1.08
C VAL A 54 -16.09 28.38 -2.36
N LEU A 55 -15.24 27.36 -2.31
CA LEU A 55 -14.92 26.51 -3.45
C LEU A 55 -15.97 25.41 -3.61
N SER A 56 -16.34 25.11 -4.86
CA SER A 56 -17.28 24.01 -5.12
C SER A 56 -16.70 22.65 -4.69
N PRO A 57 -17.53 21.71 -4.20
CA PRO A 57 -17.10 20.36 -3.80
C PRO A 57 -16.32 19.64 -4.91
N ALA A 58 -16.75 19.80 -6.17
CA ALA A 58 -16.08 19.23 -7.33
C ALA A 58 -14.64 19.74 -7.50
N LEU A 59 -14.41 21.06 -7.35
CA LEU A 59 -13.08 21.65 -7.43
C LEU A 59 -12.21 21.23 -6.24
N VAL A 60 -12.78 21.11 -5.04
CA VAL A 60 -12.04 20.65 -3.86
C VAL A 60 -11.59 19.19 -4.02
N ALA A 61 -12.44 18.30 -4.54
CA ALA A 61 -12.03 16.93 -4.85
C ALA A 61 -10.94 16.86 -5.94
N GLU A 62 -11.02 17.74 -6.95
CA GLU A 62 -9.98 17.89 -7.97
C GLU A 62 -8.65 18.35 -7.35
N LEU A 63 -8.71 19.30 -6.40
CA LEU A 63 -7.55 19.80 -5.67
C LEU A 63 -6.87 18.74 -4.81
N CYS A 64 -7.64 17.92 -4.08
CA CYS A 64 -7.09 16.79 -3.33
C CYS A 64 -6.27 15.86 -4.25
N THR A 65 -6.83 15.56 -5.43
CA THR A 65 -6.15 14.75 -6.45
C THR A 65 -4.90 15.45 -6.99
N ALA A 66 -4.98 16.75 -7.27
CA ALA A 66 -3.85 17.53 -7.76
C ALA A 66 -2.70 17.57 -6.74
N TRP A 67 -2.98 17.77 -5.46
CA TRP A 67 -1.96 17.78 -4.40
C TRP A 67 -1.25 16.44 -4.25
N ALA A 68 -1.98 15.33 -4.40
CA ALA A 68 -1.41 13.98 -4.39
C ALA A 68 -0.41 13.78 -5.54
N LEU A 69 -0.71 14.32 -6.73
CA LEU A 69 0.19 14.28 -7.89
C LEU A 69 1.40 15.19 -7.74
N VAL A 70 1.22 16.34 -7.09
CA VAL A 70 2.27 17.32 -6.80
C VAL A 70 3.23 16.84 -5.68
N ARG A 71 2.85 15.81 -4.91
CA ARG A 71 3.67 15.17 -3.87
C ARG A 71 4.10 16.12 -2.75
N ARG A 72 3.23 17.07 -2.41
CA ARG A 72 3.41 17.97 -1.28
C ARG A 72 2.22 17.77 -0.35
N ALA A 73 2.49 17.29 0.86
CA ALA A 73 1.45 17.14 1.87
C ALA A 73 0.97 18.54 2.30
N PRO A 74 -0.34 18.84 2.21
CA PRO A 74 -0.87 20.03 2.82
C PRO A 74 -0.86 19.92 4.35
N PRO A 75 -0.89 21.04 5.08
CA PRO A 75 -0.89 21.02 6.54
C PRO A 75 -2.20 20.40 7.09
N PRO A 76 -2.21 19.84 8.32
CA PRO A 76 -3.41 19.21 8.89
C PRO A 76 -4.67 20.09 8.90
N ALA A 77 -4.52 21.40 9.17
CA ALA A 77 -5.63 22.35 9.15
C ALA A 77 -6.33 22.43 7.78
N TRP A 78 -5.61 22.17 6.68
CA TRP A 78 -6.18 22.14 5.33
C TRP A 78 -7.19 21.00 5.18
N TRP A 79 -6.86 19.82 5.70
CA TRP A 79 -7.74 18.65 5.66
C TRP A 79 -8.99 18.84 6.50
N GLN A 80 -8.85 19.46 7.68
CA GLN A 80 -10.00 19.81 8.52
C GLN A 80 -10.99 20.68 7.74
N CYS A 81 -10.52 21.74 7.06
CA CYS A 81 -11.39 22.58 6.23
C CYS A 81 -12.00 21.82 5.05
N VAL A 82 -11.24 20.93 4.39
CA VAL A 82 -11.77 20.12 3.29
C VAL A 82 -12.92 19.22 3.75
N GLU A 83 -12.79 18.58 4.91
CA GLU A 83 -13.83 17.70 5.45
C GLU A 83 -15.04 18.48 5.97
N SER A 84 -14.83 19.52 6.78
CA SER A 84 -15.90 20.21 7.53
C SER A 84 -16.59 21.34 6.78
N ALA A 85 -16.09 21.75 5.62
CA ALA A 85 -16.63 22.91 4.92
C ALA A 85 -16.94 22.60 3.45
N ALA A 86 -16.05 21.88 2.78
CA ALA A 86 -16.18 21.64 1.35
C ALA A 86 -16.83 20.30 0.98
N LEU A 87 -16.74 19.30 1.86
CA LEU A 87 -17.19 17.93 1.59
C LEU A 87 -18.06 17.36 2.70
N GLU A 88 -18.59 18.21 3.57
CA GLU A 88 -19.46 17.79 4.66
C GLU A 88 -20.87 17.49 4.13
N GLY A 89 -21.37 16.31 4.49
CA GLY A 89 -22.73 15.89 4.18
C GLY A 89 -22.92 15.31 2.76
N GLN A 90 -24.06 14.64 2.58
CA GLN A 90 -24.36 13.92 1.33
C GLN A 90 -24.57 14.85 0.13
N GLN A 91 -25.06 16.08 0.34
CA GLN A 91 -25.30 17.02 -0.75
C GLN A 91 -23.99 17.48 -1.40
N ALA A 92 -22.98 17.84 -0.61
CA ALA A 92 -21.67 18.22 -1.15
C ALA A 92 -21.01 17.05 -1.90
N LEU A 93 -21.11 15.84 -1.34
CA LEU A 93 -20.61 14.61 -1.97
C LEU A 93 -21.32 14.29 -3.30
N ALA A 94 -22.62 14.59 -3.43
CA ALA A 94 -23.38 14.39 -4.66
C ALA A 94 -22.93 15.30 -5.82
N GLU A 95 -22.31 16.44 -5.52
CA GLU A 95 -21.75 17.35 -6.52
C GLU A 95 -20.37 16.89 -7.03
N VAL A 96 -19.73 15.93 -6.34
CA VAL A 96 -18.41 15.43 -6.72
C VAL A 96 -18.54 14.45 -7.90
N PRO A 97 -17.81 14.65 -9.02
CA PRO A 97 -17.82 13.71 -10.13
C PRO A 97 -17.45 12.28 -9.70
N PRO A 98 -18.13 11.23 -10.19
CA PRO A 98 -17.92 9.85 -9.73
C PRO A 98 -16.46 9.37 -9.75
N GLN A 99 -15.69 9.78 -10.75
CA GLN A 99 -14.29 9.40 -10.86
C GLN A 99 -13.42 10.05 -9.77
N LEU A 100 -13.71 11.31 -9.42
CA LEU A 100 -13.03 12.01 -8.33
C LEU A 100 -13.47 11.48 -6.97
N PHE A 101 -14.76 11.17 -6.82
CA PHE A 101 -15.33 10.60 -5.62
C PHE A 101 -14.59 9.31 -5.21
N VAL A 102 -14.49 8.34 -6.11
CA VAL A 102 -13.80 7.05 -5.86
C VAL A 102 -12.31 7.23 -5.53
N ARG A 103 -11.66 8.26 -6.08
CA ARG A 103 -10.24 8.53 -5.86
C ARG A 103 -9.96 9.26 -4.57
N LEU A 104 -10.95 9.97 -4.03
CA LEU A 104 -10.74 10.89 -2.93
C LEU A 104 -10.13 10.22 -1.68
N PRO A 105 -10.65 9.07 -1.17
CA PRO A 105 -10.01 8.39 -0.03
C PRO A 105 -8.57 8.00 -0.30
N TRP A 106 -8.27 7.54 -1.52
CA TRP A 106 -6.90 7.20 -1.91
C TRP A 106 -5.98 8.42 -1.90
N THR A 107 -6.46 9.58 -2.38
CA THR A 107 -5.66 10.81 -2.37
C THR A 107 -5.37 11.30 -0.95
N MET A 108 -6.34 11.19 -0.04
CA MET A 108 -6.17 11.49 1.39
C MET A 108 -5.11 10.56 2.00
N ALA A 109 -5.27 9.25 1.82
CA ALA A 109 -4.32 8.26 2.34
C ALA A 109 -2.90 8.43 1.76
N GLN A 110 -2.77 8.74 0.46
CA GLN A 110 -1.49 9.00 -0.18
C GLN A 110 -0.77 10.23 0.42
N LEU A 111 -1.53 11.22 0.87
CA LEU A 111 -1.01 12.42 1.53
C LEU A 111 -0.86 12.25 3.05
N GLY A 112 -1.12 11.05 3.58
CA GLY A 112 -0.97 10.73 4.99
C GLY A 112 -2.09 11.29 5.87
N HIS A 113 -3.24 11.61 5.28
CA HIS A 113 -4.41 12.07 6.00
C HIS A 113 -5.37 10.93 6.28
N VAL A 114 -5.79 10.82 7.54
CA VAL A 114 -6.78 9.84 8.00
C VAL A 114 -8.10 10.59 8.22
N PRO A 115 -9.16 10.26 7.47
CA PRO A 115 -10.39 11.03 7.55
C PRO A 115 -11.10 10.85 8.89
N SER A 116 -11.83 11.89 9.30
CA SER A 116 -12.69 11.83 10.48
C SER A 116 -13.80 10.77 10.34
N TYR A 117 -14.30 10.28 11.48
CA TYR A 117 -15.37 9.29 11.49
C TYR A 117 -16.65 9.82 10.82
N GLU A 118 -17.02 11.08 11.08
CA GLU A 118 -18.21 11.72 10.55
C GLU A 118 -18.19 11.82 9.02
N TRP A 119 -17.05 12.27 8.48
CA TRP A 119 -16.83 12.32 7.04
C TRP A 119 -16.86 10.93 6.42
N LEU A 120 -16.13 9.96 7.01
CA LEU A 120 -16.05 8.61 6.48
C LEU A 120 -17.42 7.91 6.50
N SER A 121 -18.21 8.09 7.55
CA SER A 121 -19.57 7.56 7.65
C SER A 121 -20.48 8.10 6.54
N SER A 122 -20.42 9.42 6.30
CA SER A 122 -21.18 10.07 5.21
C SER A 122 -20.73 9.60 3.84
N TYR A 123 -19.42 9.54 3.59
CA TYR A 123 -18.83 9.02 2.35
C TYR A 123 -19.27 7.57 2.07
N VAL A 124 -19.16 6.70 3.07
CA VAL A 124 -19.49 5.28 2.98
C VAL A 124 -21.00 5.09 2.75
N SER A 125 -21.86 5.91 3.34
CA SER A 125 -23.32 5.86 3.09
C SER A 125 -23.71 6.21 1.65
N TYR A 126 -22.93 7.07 0.98
CA TYR A 126 -23.23 7.54 -0.37
C TYR A 126 -22.53 6.71 -1.47
N LEU A 127 -21.50 5.95 -1.08
CA LEU A 127 -20.70 5.14 -1.99
C LEU A 127 -21.50 4.19 -2.90
N PRO A 128 -22.56 3.47 -2.47
CA PRO A 128 -23.32 2.60 -3.35
C PRO A 128 -23.93 3.33 -4.56
N ALA A 129 -24.51 4.51 -4.33
CA ALA A 129 -25.09 5.33 -5.39
C ALA A 129 -24.02 5.77 -6.40
N MET A 130 -22.85 6.17 -5.89
CA MET A 130 -21.73 6.57 -6.73
C MET A 130 -21.14 5.43 -7.55
N LEU A 131 -21.04 4.23 -6.98
CA LEU A 131 -20.58 3.05 -7.71
C LEU A 131 -21.56 2.62 -8.80
N ALA A 132 -22.88 2.74 -8.56
CA ALA A 132 -23.92 2.48 -9.54
C ALA A 132 -23.94 3.50 -10.68
N ALA A 133 -23.54 4.75 -10.40
CA ALA A 133 -23.42 5.82 -11.40
C ALA A 133 -22.14 5.72 -12.25
N LEU A 134 -21.18 4.87 -11.90
CA LEU A 134 -20.00 4.64 -12.74
C LEU A 134 -20.45 3.95 -14.04
N PRO A 135 -20.04 4.47 -15.21
CA PRO A 135 -20.44 3.87 -16.48
C PRO A 135 -20.00 2.41 -16.56
N ASP A 136 -20.94 1.52 -16.90
CA ASP A 136 -20.64 0.11 -17.10
C ASP A 136 -19.89 -0.09 -18.41
N LEU A 137 -18.58 -0.22 -18.27
CA LEU A 137 -17.64 -0.41 -19.38
C LEU A 137 -17.81 -1.76 -20.08
N ASP A 138 -18.43 -2.75 -19.42
CA ASP A 138 -18.57 -4.11 -19.97
C ASP A 138 -19.77 -4.26 -20.91
N ALA A 139 -20.75 -3.35 -20.86
CA ALA A 139 -22.03 -3.52 -21.56
C ALA A 139 -22.06 -2.92 -22.98
N SER A 140 -21.10 -2.08 -23.37
CA SER A 140 -21.12 -1.46 -24.70
C SER A 140 -19.72 -1.07 -25.19
N GLY A 141 -19.13 -1.91 -26.05
CA GLY A 141 -17.88 -1.62 -26.74
C GLY A 141 -17.93 -0.43 -27.73
N GLU A 142 -18.95 0.44 -27.66
CA GLU A 142 -19.29 1.41 -28.71
C GLU A 142 -19.80 2.79 -28.23
N VAL A 143 -19.52 3.23 -26.98
CA VAL A 143 -19.88 4.62 -26.61
C VAL A 143 -18.76 5.60 -27.00
N ALA A 144 -18.90 6.11 -28.22
CA ALA A 144 -18.16 7.27 -28.73
C ALA A 144 -18.59 8.56 -28.02
N GLY A 145 -17.64 9.18 -27.32
CA GLY A 145 -17.39 10.62 -27.33
C GLY A 145 -18.53 11.60 -27.03
N THR A 146 -18.84 11.83 -25.74
CA THR A 146 -19.39 13.12 -25.25
C THR A 146 -19.09 13.30 -23.76
N ALA A 147 -17.84 13.56 -23.41
CA ALA A 147 -17.49 14.12 -22.10
C ALA A 147 -16.31 15.10 -22.24
N VAL A 148 -16.59 16.23 -22.89
CA VAL A 148 -15.73 17.42 -22.89
C VAL A 148 -16.53 18.54 -22.25
N ALA A 149 -16.35 18.75 -20.94
CA ALA A 149 -16.68 20.01 -20.27
C ALA A 149 -16.08 20.07 -18.85
N ALA A 150 -14.75 19.92 -18.73
CA ALA A 150 -13.95 20.45 -17.61
C ALA A 150 -12.46 20.19 -17.87
N GLY A 151 -11.78 21.04 -18.67
CA GLY A 151 -10.33 21.27 -18.62
C GLY A 151 -9.32 20.11 -18.77
N HIS A 152 -9.72 18.85 -18.85
CA HIS A 152 -8.85 17.67 -18.88
C HIS A 152 -8.35 17.31 -20.31
N ARG A 153 -8.10 18.31 -21.15
CA ARG A 153 -7.40 18.14 -22.43
C ARG A 153 -5.92 18.46 -22.24
N ALA A 154 -5.15 17.48 -21.79
CA ALA A 154 -3.70 17.48 -21.95
C ALA A 154 -3.20 16.04 -22.11
N TYR A 155 -3.54 15.42 -23.24
CA TYR A 155 -2.69 14.61 -24.13
C TYR A 155 -3.61 13.78 -25.04
N ASP A 156 -3.69 14.19 -26.30
CA ASP A 156 -4.35 13.47 -27.40
C ASP A 156 -3.70 12.11 -27.63
N ALA A 157 -4.15 11.12 -26.89
CA ALA A 157 -4.23 9.75 -27.36
C ALA A 157 -5.62 9.27 -26.97
N SER A 158 -6.49 9.03 -27.95
CA SER A 158 -7.77 8.37 -27.70
C SER A 158 -7.49 7.16 -26.81
N PRO A 159 -7.97 7.14 -25.56
CA PRO A 159 -7.77 6.01 -24.70
C PRO A 159 -8.43 4.82 -25.38
N SER A 160 -7.63 3.87 -25.90
CA SER A 160 -8.16 2.61 -26.42
C SER A 160 -9.09 2.03 -25.36
N SER A 161 -10.22 1.43 -25.73
CA SER A 161 -11.23 0.87 -24.82
C SER A 161 -10.62 0.06 -23.65
N ASN A 162 -9.53 -0.67 -23.91
CA ASN A 162 -8.76 -1.41 -22.91
C ASN A 162 -8.22 -0.56 -21.73
N SER A 163 -7.93 0.72 -21.95
CA SER A 163 -7.38 1.62 -20.92
C SER A 163 -8.42 2.09 -19.90
N LEU A 164 -9.71 2.12 -20.26
CA LEU A 164 -10.78 2.51 -19.36
C LEU A 164 -11.04 1.41 -18.31
N GLY A 165 -11.10 0.15 -18.74
CA GLY A 165 -11.29 -0.99 -17.82
C GLY A 165 -10.16 -1.13 -16.81
N VAL A 166 -8.92 -0.94 -17.26
CA VAL A 166 -7.74 -0.92 -16.38
C VAL A 166 -7.82 0.22 -15.37
N ARG A 167 -8.23 1.41 -15.80
CA ARG A 167 -8.37 2.57 -14.90
C ARG A 167 -9.47 2.37 -13.85
N ARG A 168 -10.63 1.81 -14.23
CA ARG A 168 -11.70 1.46 -13.27
C ARG A 168 -11.20 0.44 -12.24
N ALA A 169 -10.49 -0.59 -12.70
CA ALA A 169 -9.92 -1.62 -11.84
C ALA A 169 -8.89 -1.05 -10.86
N GLU A 170 -8.04 -0.12 -11.32
CA GLU A 170 -7.09 0.62 -10.48
C GLU A 170 -7.80 1.50 -9.45
N ASP A 171 -8.77 2.30 -9.87
CA ASP A 171 -9.52 3.21 -8.99
C ASP A 171 -10.27 2.42 -7.89
N LEU A 172 -10.86 1.27 -8.23
CA LEU A 172 -11.54 0.41 -7.26
C LEU A 172 -10.57 -0.25 -6.27
N ALA A 173 -9.42 -0.76 -6.73
CA ALA A 173 -8.41 -1.33 -5.84
C ALA A 173 -7.84 -0.28 -4.87
N ASN A 174 -7.58 0.92 -5.37
CA ASN A 174 -7.11 2.06 -4.58
C ASN A 174 -8.17 2.49 -3.54
N LEU A 175 -9.44 2.54 -3.94
CA LEU A 175 -10.55 2.85 -3.04
C LEU A 175 -10.64 1.85 -1.90
N VAL A 176 -10.67 0.54 -2.20
CA VAL A 176 -10.78 -0.51 -1.17
C VAL A 176 -9.59 -0.47 -0.21
N TRP A 177 -8.38 -0.30 -0.74
CA TRP A 177 -7.20 -0.13 0.10
C TRP A 177 -7.32 1.09 1.01
N ALA A 178 -7.69 2.24 0.46
CA ALA A 178 -7.76 3.49 1.20
C ALA A 178 -8.82 3.47 2.30
N LEU A 179 -10.00 2.89 2.04
CA LEU A 179 -11.03 2.69 3.06
C LEU A 179 -10.55 1.75 4.17
N GLY A 180 -9.89 0.64 3.81
CA GLY A 180 -9.28 -0.26 4.80
C GLY A 180 -8.21 0.44 5.64
N THR A 181 -7.36 1.26 5.02
CA THR A 181 -6.35 2.08 5.72
C THR A 181 -7.02 3.06 6.68
N ALA A 182 -8.00 3.82 6.22
CA ALA A 182 -8.70 4.81 7.04
C ALA A 182 -9.35 4.17 8.26
N ILE A 183 -9.98 3.01 8.09
CA ILE A 183 -10.61 2.27 9.20
C ILE A 183 -9.57 1.79 10.20
N HIS A 184 -8.48 1.20 9.71
CA HIS A 184 -7.45 0.65 10.57
C HIS A 184 -6.66 1.74 11.32
N GLU A 185 -6.17 2.76 10.61
CA GLU A 185 -5.33 3.83 11.16
C GLU A 185 -6.16 4.85 11.94
N GLY A 186 -7.41 5.10 11.54
CA GLY A 186 -8.35 5.96 12.26
C GLY A 186 -8.99 5.30 13.48
N SER A 187 -8.69 4.03 13.74
CA SER A 187 -9.34 3.23 14.79
C SER A 187 -10.88 3.24 14.67
N HIS A 188 -11.39 3.33 13.45
CA HIS A 188 -12.83 3.32 13.19
C HIS A 188 -13.37 1.90 13.34
N PRO A 189 -14.66 1.72 13.70
CA PRO A 189 -15.26 0.40 13.78
C PRO A 189 -15.16 -0.35 12.44
N PRO A 190 -14.62 -1.59 12.39
CA PRO A 190 -14.56 -2.38 11.16
C PRO A 190 -15.93 -2.61 10.51
N ALA A 191 -16.97 -2.60 11.35
CA ALA A 191 -18.36 -2.71 10.91
C ALA A 191 -18.82 -1.53 10.05
N LEU A 192 -18.11 -0.39 10.01
CA LEU A 192 -18.54 0.82 9.29
C LEU A 192 -18.94 0.52 7.84
N LEU A 193 -18.13 -0.26 7.11
CA LEU A 193 -18.41 -0.66 5.71
C LEU A 193 -19.48 -1.76 5.59
N SER A 194 -19.69 -2.54 6.65
CA SER A 194 -20.63 -3.68 6.67
C SER A 194 -21.98 -3.34 7.31
N THR A 195 -22.12 -2.15 7.92
CA THR A 195 -23.35 -1.72 8.59
C THR A 195 -24.50 -1.76 7.60
N THR A 196 -25.62 -2.37 8.03
CA THR A 196 -26.81 -2.57 7.19
C THR A 196 -27.32 -1.29 6.54
N GLY A 197 -27.08 -0.13 7.17
CA GLY A 197 -27.45 1.17 6.66
C GLY A 197 -26.56 1.75 5.57
N SER A 198 -25.28 1.34 5.46
CA SER A 198 -24.39 1.91 4.43
C SER A 198 -24.40 1.14 3.12
N GLY A 199 -24.56 -0.18 3.14
CA GLY A 199 -24.52 -1.03 1.93
C GLY A 199 -23.21 -0.96 1.14
N ALA A 200 -22.17 -0.33 1.69
CA ALA A 200 -20.97 0.05 0.95
C ALA A 200 -20.15 -1.16 0.53
N LEU A 201 -19.94 -2.10 1.45
CA LEU A 201 -19.22 -3.33 1.12
C LEU A 201 -20.01 -4.22 0.17
N GLN A 202 -21.35 -4.27 0.32
CA GLN A 202 -22.25 -4.98 -0.57
C GLN A 202 -22.23 -4.41 -1.99
N ALA A 203 -21.96 -3.12 -2.17
CA ALA A 203 -21.77 -2.48 -3.47
C ALA A 203 -20.33 -2.66 -4.01
N LEU A 204 -19.32 -2.56 -3.14
CA LEU A 204 -17.90 -2.70 -3.51
C LEU A 204 -17.53 -4.11 -3.99
N LEU A 205 -18.05 -5.16 -3.34
CA LEU A 205 -17.69 -6.54 -3.68
C LEU A 205 -18.11 -6.91 -5.13
N PRO A 206 -19.34 -6.65 -5.60
CA PRO A 206 -19.73 -6.84 -7.00
C PRO A 206 -18.94 -5.96 -7.98
N ALA A 207 -18.73 -4.68 -7.65
CA ALA A 207 -17.99 -3.76 -8.51
C ALA A 207 -16.52 -4.22 -8.72
N THR A 208 -15.86 -4.64 -7.64
CA THR A 208 -14.50 -5.19 -7.70
C THR A 208 -14.48 -6.54 -8.41
N HIS A 209 -15.48 -7.40 -8.17
CA HIS A 209 -15.61 -8.70 -8.83
C HIS A 209 -15.65 -8.58 -10.36
N GLY A 210 -16.47 -7.67 -10.90
CA GLY A 210 -16.53 -7.40 -12.34
C GLY A 210 -15.20 -6.89 -12.91
N SER A 211 -14.44 -6.15 -12.10
CA SER A 211 -13.17 -5.55 -12.52
C SER A 211 -11.94 -6.44 -12.31
N LEU A 212 -12.06 -7.59 -11.63
CA LEU A 212 -10.92 -8.44 -11.25
C LEU A 212 -10.06 -8.84 -12.47
N ARG A 213 -10.68 -9.17 -13.60
CA ARG A 213 -9.95 -9.63 -14.81
C ARG A 213 -8.98 -8.58 -15.36
N SER A 214 -9.27 -7.31 -15.11
CA SER A 214 -8.47 -6.16 -15.55
C SER A 214 -7.40 -5.74 -14.54
N MET A 215 -7.37 -6.35 -13.34
CA MET A 215 -6.40 -6.03 -12.30
C MET A 215 -5.05 -6.70 -12.53
N GLY A 216 -3.98 -5.91 -12.42
CA GLY A 216 -2.61 -6.39 -12.35
C GLY A 216 -2.18 -6.76 -10.93
N PRO A 217 -0.95 -7.28 -10.73
CA PRO A 217 -0.45 -7.72 -9.43
C PRO A 217 -0.57 -6.67 -8.31
N THR A 218 -0.24 -5.40 -8.61
CA THR A 218 -0.28 -4.34 -7.60
C THR A 218 -1.73 -4.05 -7.16
N GLN A 219 -2.68 -4.03 -8.08
CA GLN A 219 -4.09 -3.82 -7.78
C GLN A 219 -4.66 -4.98 -6.95
N LEU A 220 -4.30 -6.23 -7.29
CA LEU A 220 -4.72 -7.41 -6.52
C LEU A 220 -4.22 -7.35 -5.06
N VAL A 221 -2.97 -6.92 -4.85
CA VAL A 221 -2.42 -6.72 -3.51
C VAL A 221 -3.17 -5.63 -2.75
N LEU A 222 -3.37 -4.45 -3.36
CA LEU A 222 -4.07 -3.33 -2.72
C LEU A 222 -5.50 -3.73 -2.31
N LEU A 223 -6.19 -4.44 -3.21
CA LEU A 223 -7.54 -4.93 -2.99
C LEU A 223 -7.61 -5.87 -1.77
N VAL A 224 -6.76 -6.90 -1.72
CA VAL A 224 -6.81 -7.88 -0.61
C VAL A 224 -6.26 -7.30 0.70
N GLU A 225 -5.27 -6.42 0.65
CA GLU A 225 -4.78 -5.70 1.85
C GLU A 225 -5.87 -4.78 2.43
N GLY A 226 -6.62 -4.06 1.58
CA GLY A 226 -7.75 -3.25 1.99
C GLY A 226 -8.84 -4.08 2.67
N LEU A 227 -9.22 -5.20 2.05
CA LEU A 227 -10.23 -6.11 2.60
C LEU A 227 -9.79 -6.74 3.93
N ALA A 228 -8.51 -7.13 4.04
CA ALA A 228 -7.94 -7.66 5.28
C ALA A 228 -8.04 -6.65 6.43
N ARG A 229 -7.78 -5.36 6.17
CA ARG A 229 -7.90 -4.30 7.20
C ARG A 229 -9.32 -4.11 7.71
N VAL A 230 -10.32 -4.33 6.86
CA VAL A 230 -11.75 -4.26 7.21
C VAL A 230 -12.21 -5.54 7.95
N ARG A 231 -11.41 -6.62 7.92
CA ARG A 231 -11.71 -7.91 8.57
C ARG A 231 -13.03 -8.54 8.13
N HIS A 232 -13.46 -8.29 6.89
CA HIS A 232 -14.70 -8.86 6.38
C HIS A 232 -14.46 -10.19 5.68
N ARG A 233 -15.27 -11.20 6.03
CA ARG A 233 -15.21 -12.51 5.37
C ARG A 233 -15.67 -12.40 3.92
N LEU A 234 -14.83 -12.86 3.00
CA LEU A 234 -15.10 -12.73 1.57
C LEU A 234 -16.07 -13.81 1.06
N PRO A 235 -17.00 -13.47 0.15
CA PRO A 235 -17.87 -14.46 -0.48
C PRO A 235 -17.05 -15.52 -1.25
N PRO A 236 -17.40 -16.81 -1.18
CA PRO A 236 -16.64 -17.87 -1.85
C PRO A 236 -16.47 -17.67 -3.36
N ALA A 237 -17.52 -17.20 -4.05
CA ALA A 237 -17.46 -16.91 -5.48
C ALA A 237 -16.41 -15.82 -5.81
N TRP A 238 -16.34 -14.78 -4.97
CA TRP A 238 -15.35 -13.72 -5.12
C TRP A 238 -13.93 -14.24 -4.88
N VAL A 239 -13.73 -15.05 -3.83
CA VAL A 239 -12.42 -15.67 -3.51
C VAL A 239 -11.95 -16.56 -4.66
N GLY A 240 -12.85 -17.35 -5.26
CA GLY A 240 -12.55 -18.16 -6.44
C GLY A 240 -12.09 -17.32 -7.63
N ALA A 241 -12.85 -16.28 -7.99
CA ALA A 241 -12.51 -15.37 -9.10
C ALA A 241 -11.20 -14.61 -8.86
N PHE A 242 -10.96 -14.15 -7.63
CA PHE A 242 -9.71 -13.52 -7.22
C PHE A 242 -8.54 -14.51 -7.36
N GLY A 243 -8.71 -15.74 -6.86
CA GLY A 243 -7.73 -16.81 -6.96
C GLY A 243 -7.35 -17.11 -8.41
N GLU A 244 -8.32 -17.25 -9.31
CA GLU A 244 -8.07 -17.42 -10.74
C GLU A 244 -7.25 -16.27 -11.33
N GLN A 245 -7.59 -15.02 -10.99
CA GLN A 245 -6.87 -13.86 -11.50
C GLN A 245 -5.43 -13.83 -10.99
N VAL A 246 -5.20 -14.17 -9.71
CA VAL A 246 -3.84 -14.31 -9.16
C VAL A 246 -3.04 -15.36 -9.94
N LEU A 247 -3.64 -16.50 -10.31
CA LEU A 247 -2.97 -17.51 -11.13
C LEU A 247 -2.62 -16.98 -12.53
N ARG A 248 -3.52 -16.22 -13.18
CA ARG A 248 -3.22 -15.58 -14.47
C ARG A 248 -2.05 -14.60 -14.38
N GLN A 249 -1.93 -13.90 -13.25
CA GLN A 249 -0.90 -12.90 -13.00
C GLN A 249 0.34 -13.46 -12.27
N LEU A 250 0.40 -14.77 -12.02
CA LEU A 250 1.38 -15.38 -11.10
C LEU A 250 2.84 -15.09 -11.49
N HIS A 251 3.13 -15.08 -12.78
CA HIS A 251 4.47 -14.78 -13.29
C HIS A 251 4.83 -13.29 -13.20
N ALA A 252 3.84 -12.40 -13.21
CA ALA A 252 4.03 -10.96 -13.09
C ALA A 252 4.13 -10.49 -11.63
N CYS A 253 3.66 -11.30 -10.67
CA CYS A 253 3.81 -11.00 -9.25
C CYS A 253 5.28 -11.02 -8.82
N CYS A 254 5.72 -9.96 -8.16
CA CYS A 254 7.00 -9.96 -7.47
C CYS A 254 6.90 -10.70 -6.13
N PRO A 255 8.02 -11.02 -5.47
CA PRO A 255 7.99 -11.80 -4.23
C PRO A 255 7.17 -11.12 -3.11
N ALA A 256 7.30 -9.80 -2.98
CA ALA A 256 6.55 -9.02 -2.01
C ALA A 256 5.02 -9.05 -2.26
N ASP A 257 4.59 -9.13 -3.52
CA ASP A 257 3.17 -9.20 -3.86
C ASP A 257 2.58 -10.54 -3.41
N LEU A 258 3.28 -11.66 -3.68
CA LEU A 258 2.82 -13.00 -3.28
C LEU A 258 2.76 -13.17 -1.77
N ILE A 259 3.74 -12.64 -1.03
CA ILE A 259 3.70 -12.67 0.45
C ILE A 259 2.49 -11.88 0.96
N SER A 260 2.23 -10.68 0.43
CA SER A 260 1.05 -9.89 0.83
C SER A 260 -0.25 -10.65 0.53
N ILE A 261 -0.37 -11.23 -0.67
CA ILE A 261 -1.57 -11.98 -1.07
C ILE A 261 -1.78 -13.17 -0.14
N LEU A 262 -0.77 -14.02 0.07
CA LEU A 262 -0.88 -15.17 0.97
C LEU A 262 -1.25 -14.74 2.40
N TYR A 263 -0.55 -13.72 2.93
CA TYR A 263 -0.80 -13.23 4.27
C TYR A 263 -2.23 -12.70 4.44
N CYS A 264 -2.70 -11.87 3.52
CA CYS A 264 -4.05 -11.30 3.62
C CYS A 264 -5.14 -12.36 3.42
N LEU A 265 -4.93 -13.35 2.56
CA LEU A 265 -5.88 -14.46 2.38
C LEU A 265 -5.92 -15.37 3.62
N ALA A 266 -4.77 -15.68 4.21
CA ALA A 266 -4.67 -16.39 5.48
C ALA A 266 -5.40 -15.64 6.61
N PHE A 267 -5.14 -14.33 6.70
CA PHE A 267 -5.76 -13.45 7.69
C PHE A 267 -7.29 -13.37 7.55
N LEU A 268 -7.80 -13.46 6.33
CA LEU A 268 -9.23 -13.46 6.02
C LEU A 268 -9.89 -14.85 6.12
N ASP A 269 -9.15 -15.89 6.52
CA ASP A 269 -9.60 -17.30 6.52
C ASP A 269 -10.20 -17.71 5.15
N ALA A 270 -9.52 -17.29 4.07
CA ALA A 270 -9.95 -17.55 2.72
C ALA A 270 -9.68 -19.01 2.33
N GLN A 271 -10.75 -19.71 1.95
CA GLN A 271 -10.67 -21.10 1.51
C GLN A 271 -10.33 -21.15 0.02
N LEU A 272 -9.15 -21.68 -0.31
CA LEU A 272 -8.65 -21.82 -1.68
C LEU A 272 -8.33 -23.29 -1.97
N PRO A 273 -8.51 -23.75 -3.22
CA PRO A 273 -8.27 -25.16 -3.54
C PRO A 273 -6.77 -25.48 -3.45
N ALA A 274 -6.43 -26.67 -2.96
CA ALA A 274 -5.03 -27.09 -2.78
C ALA A 274 -4.15 -26.93 -4.05
N PRO A 275 -4.63 -27.20 -5.29
CA PRO A 275 -3.85 -26.93 -6.50
C PRO A 275 -3.47 -25.46 -6.68
N TRP A 276 -4.31 -24.52 -6.25
CA TRP A 276 -4.01 -23.09 -6.28
C TRP A 276 -2.84 -22.76 -5.35
N LEU A 277 -2.90 -23.24 -4.10
CA LEU A 277 -1.84 -23.00 -3.12
C LEU A 277 -0.53 -23.64 -3.57
N ALA A 278 -0.58 -24.86 -4.12
CA ALA A 278 0.59 -25.54 -4.67
C ALA A 278 1.27 -24.72 -5.78
N ALA A 279 0.49 -24.13 -6.71
CA ALA A 279 1.02 -23.28 -7.77
C ALA A 279 1.69 -22.01 -7.21
N VAL A 280 1.03 -21.33 -6.27
CA VAL A 280 1.57 -20.11 -5.64
C VAL A 280 2.84 -20.41 -4.84
N LEU A 281 2.85 -21.47 -4.03
CA LEU A 281 4.05 -21.90 -3.29
C LEU A 281 5.18 -22.33 -4.22
N GLY A 282 4.86 -22.99 -5.34
CA GLY A 282 5.81 -23.33 -6.39
C GLY A 282 6.51 -22.09 -6.95
N ARG A 283 5.74 -21.02 -7.22
CA ARG A 283 6.29 -19.73 -7.66
C ARG A 283 7.10 -19.04 -6.56
N THR A 284 6.57 -18.95 -5.34
CA THR A 284 7.27 -18.33 -4.20
C THR A 284 8.60 -19.01 -3.91
N LYS A 285 8.66 -20.34 -4.03
CA LYS A 285 9.90 -21.12 -3.90
C LYS A 285 10.97 -20.73 -4.93
N GLN A 286 10.59 -20.45 -6.18
CA GLN A 286 11.53 -19.96 -7.20
C GLN A 286 12.08 -18.57 -6.86
N LEU A 287 11.26 -17.75 -6.21
CA LEU A 287 11.58 -16.38 -5.83
C LEU A 287 12.30 -16.27 -4.47
N LEU A 288 12.37 -17.36 -3.71
CA LEU A 288 12.91 -17.38 -2.37
C LEU A 288 14.38 -16.92 -2.26
N PRO A 289 15.30 -17.27 -3.16
CA PRO A 289 16.67 -16.77 -3.09
C PRO A 289 16.74 -15.24 -3.12
N ALA A 290 15.95 -14.59 -3.96
CA ALA A 290 15.91 -13.12 -4.04
C ALA A 290 15.30 -12.48 -2.78
N LEU A 291 14.32 -13.15 -2.15
CA LEU A 291 13.72 -12.71 -0.89
C LEU A 291 14.71 -12.77 0.28
N LEU A 292 15.51 -13.84 0.34
CA LEU A 292 16.46 -14.10 1.42
C LEU A 292 17.60 -13.08 1.45
N VAL A 293 18.11 -12.71 0.27
CA VAL A 293 19.21 -11.73 0.15
C VAL A 293 18.71 -10.29 0.31
N SER A 294 17.42 -10.04 0.09
CA SER A 294 16.84 -8.69 0.18
C SER A 294 16.62 -8.27 1.63
N GLU A 295 17.44 -7.33 2.13
CA GLU A 295 17.26 -6.68 3.43
C GLU A 295 15.85 -6.10 3.62
N GLN A 296 15.27 -5.53 2.55
CA GLN A 296 13.92 -4.96 2.57
C GLN A 296 12.80 -6.00 2.73
N HIS A 297 13.09 -7.29 2.63
CA HIS A 297 12.07 -8.34 2.59
C HIS A 297 12.32 -9.50 3.57
N SER A 298 13.50 -9.57 4.18
CA SER A 298 13.85 -10.62 5.16
C SER A 298 12.86 -10.69 6.32
N TYR A 299 12.37 -9.53 6.81
CA TYR A 299 11.39 -9.48 7.89
C TYR A 299 10.04 -10.11 7.52
N ARG A 300 9.70 -10.16 6.22
CA ARG A 300 8.44 -10.71 5.70
C ARG A 300 8.44 -12.24 5.58
N LEU A 301 9.57 -12.89 5.83
CA LEU A 301 9.65 -14.35 5.78
C LEU A 301 8.84 -15.00 6.92
N ASN A 302 8.73 -14.32 8.06
CA ASN A 302 7.85 -14.76 9.15
C ASN A 302 6.38 -14.65 8.77
N ASP A 303 5.99 -13.55 8.11
CA ASP A 303 4.63 -13.36 7.59
C ASP A 303 4.28 -14.45 6.58
N LEU A 304 5.21 -14.77 5.68
CA LEU A 304 5.07 -15.86 4.72
C LEU A 304 4.91 -17.20 5.43
N ALA A 305 5.77 -17.51 6.40
CA ALA A 305 5.70 -18.78 7.12
C ALA A 305 4.36 -18.97 7.85
N TRP A 306 3.92 -17.92 8.56
CA TRP A 306 2.62 -17.91 9.23
C TRP A 306 1.47 -18.10 8.23
N ALA A 307 1.47 -17.33 7.14
CA ALA A 307 0.42 -17.41 6.13
C ALA A 307 0.30 -18.80 5.50
N VAL A 308 1.44 -19.44 5.22
CA VAL A 308 1.46 -20.79 4.63
C VAL A 308 0.95 -21.84 5.62
N ALA A 309 1.30 -21.75 6.90
CA ALA A 309 0.79 -22.64 7.93
C ALA A 309 -0.74 -22.51 8.11
N GLN A 310 -1.27 -21.28 8.01
CA GLN A 310 -2.70 -21.03 8.15
C GLN A 310 -3.52 -21.47 6.93
N LEU A 311 -2.98 -21.31 5.72
CA LEU A 311 -3.68 -21.70 4.48
C LEU A 311 -3.70 -23.21 4.23
N ASP A 312 -2.81 -23.97 4.88
CA ASP A 312 -2.77 -25.42 4.81
C ASP A 312 -2.46 -26.03 6.20
N PRO A 313 -3.45 -26.02 7.11
CA PRO A 313 -3.27 -26.49 8.48
C PRO A 313 -3.00 -28.00 8.57
N ALA A 314 -3.39 -28.77 7.54
CA ALA A 314 -3.06 -30.19 7.44
C ALA A 314 -1.58 -30.43 7.10
N GLY A 315 -0.87 -29.41 6.64
CA GLY A 315 0.57 -29.45 6.42
C GLY A 315 1.01 -30.18 5.15
N GLY A 316 0.09 -30.61 4.27
CA GLY A 316 0.43 -31.42 3.09
C GLY A 316 1.34 -30.68 2.08
N LEU A 317 1.12 -29.39 1.91
CA LEU A 317 1.92 -28.47 1.08
C LEU A 317 2.78 -27.54 1.95
N ALA A 318 2.28 -27.10 3.10
CA ALA A 318 2.95 -26.16 3.97
C ALA A 318 4.25 -26.74 4.56
N ARG A 319 4.22 -27.95 5.13
CA ARG A 319 5.38 -28.57 5.78
C ARG A 319 6.63 -28.63 4.88
N PRO A 320 6.59 -29.24 3.67
CA PRO A 320 7.78 -29.30 2.82
C PRO A 320 8.26 -27.92 2.33
N PHE A 321 7.36 -26.95 2.22
CA PHE A 321 7.73 -25.57 1.89
C PHE A 321 8.45 -24.88 3.06
N LEU A 322 7.90 -24.99 4.28
CA LEU A 322 8.45 -24.37 5.49
C LEU A 322 9.81 -24.97 5.86
N GLU A 323 9.98 -26.29 5.78
CA GLU A 323 11.29 -26.92 6.00
C GLU A 323 12.36 -26.38 5.06
N ARG A 324 11.99 -26.18 3.78
CA ARG A 324 12.91 -25.59 2.80
C ARG A 324 13.24 -24.15 3.12
N LEU A 325 12.24 -23.36 3.52
CA LEU A 325 12.44 -21.97 3.92
C LEU A 325 13.46 -21.88 5.05
N VAL A 326 13.28 -22.68 6.10
CA VAL A 326 14.16 -22.72 7.27
C VAL A 326 15.57 -23.18 6.91
N ARG A 327 15.72 -24.27 6.14
CA ARG A 327 17.04 -24.72 5.66
C ARG A 327 17.77 -23.62 4.86
N LYS A 328 17.04 -22.85 4.04
CA LYS A 328 17.62 -21.76 3.25
C LYS A 328 17.96 -20.53 4.08
N GLN A 329 17.21 -20.24 5.14
CA GLN A 329 17.55 -19.19 6.11
C GLN A 329 18.81 -19.56 6.89
N ALA A 330 18.88 -20.77 7.44
CA ALA A 330 20.05 -21.24 8.18
C ALA A 330 21.33 -21.20 7.31
N ALA A 331 21.27 -21.66 6.07
CA ALA A 331 22.40 -21.60 5.15
C ALA A 331 22.84 -20.17 4.80
N LEU A 332 21.92 -19.20 4.81
CA LEU A 332 22.26 -17.79 4.60
C LEU A 332 22.93 -17.20 5.85
N GLU A 333 22.44 -17.54 7.04
CA GLU A 333 23.03 -17.10 8.30
C GLU A 333 24.44 -17.67 8.50
N GLU A 334 24.65 -18.95 8.16
CA GLU A 334 25.98 -19.58 8.16
C GLU A 334 26.94 -18.92 7.16
N ALA A 335 26.47 -18.61 5.94
CA ALA A 335 27.28 -17.90 4.95
C ALA A 335 27.68 -16.49 5.42
N LYS A 336 26.77 -15.77 6.09
CA LYS A 336 27.07 -14.45 6.66
C LYS A 336 28.07 -14.55 7.81
N ALA A 337 27.91 -15.52 8.71
CA ALA A 337 28.86 -15.73 9.79
C ALA A 337 30.27 -16.06 9.27
N ALA A 338 30.37 -16.86 8.20
CA ALA A 338 31.66 -17.13 7.55
C ALA A 338 32.27 -15.89 6.89
N GLU A 339 31.46 -15.03 6.25
CA GLU A 339 31.92 -13.75 5.69
C GLU A 339 32.44 -12.81 6.80
N ASP A 340 31.75 -12.75 7.95
CA ASP A 340 32.17 -11.94 9.09
C ASP A 340 33.51 -12.44 9.71
N GLU A 341 33.70 -13.76 9.83
CA GLU A 341 34.97 -14.37 10.31
C GLU A 341 36.16 -14.09 9.37
N GLU A 342 35.94 -14.15 8.05
CA GLU A 342 36.98 -13.81 7.06
C GLU A 342 37.35 -12.30 7.10
N GLU A 343 36.38 -11.42 7.34
CA GLU A 343 36.63 -9.98 7.51
C GLU A 343 37.45 -9.69 8.78
N GLU A 344 37.15 -10.36 9.90
CA GLU A 344 37.92 -10.22 11.15
C GLU A 344 39.37 -10.70 11.02
N GLU A 345 39.63 -11.86 10.39
CA GLU A 345 41.00 -12.37 10.20
C GLU A 345 41.82 -11.46 9.25
N SER A 346 41.17 -10.83 8.28
CA SER A 346 41.82 -9.90 7.34
C SER A 346 42.18 -8.55 7.98
N GLY A 347 41.43 -8.10 8.98
CA GLY A 347 41.64 -6.83 9.68
C GLY A 347 42.86 -6.83 10.61
N ASP A 348 43.18 -7.96 11.24
CA ASP A 348 44.27 -8.07 12.22
C ASP A 348 45.67 -8.11 11.57
N ARG A 349 45.78 -8.50 10.30
CA ARG A 349 47.08 -8.55 9.58
C ARG A 349 47.57 -7.20 9.05
N GLY A 350 46.87 -6.10 9.30
CA GLY A 350 47.08 -4.82 8.61
C GLY A 350 47.73 -3.66 9.38
N VAL A 351 47.99 -3.77 10.70
CA VAL A 351 48.45 -2.63 11.53
C VAL A 351 49.86 -2.82 12.11
N GLY A 352 50.61 -3.79 11.58
CA GLY A 352 52.04 -3.93 11.85
C GLY A 352 52.87 -2.95 11.03
N GLU A 353 53.09 -1.76 11.59
CA GLU A 353 54.32 -0.97 11.51
C GLU A 353 55.05 -0.88 10.15
N ASP A 354 54.76 0.17 9.38
CA ASP A 354 55.80 0.82 8.57
C ASP A 354 55.61 2.35 8.60
N PHE A 355 55.83 2.92 9.80
CA PHE A 355 56.25 4.31 9.93
C PHE A 355 57.78 4.32 9.81
N GLY A 356 58.25 4.33 8.56
CA GLY A 356 59.66 4.40 8.19
C GLY A 356 59.87 5.24 6.94
N GLU A 357 59.95 6.55 7.17
CA GLU A 357 60.83 7.51 6.46
C GLU A 357 60.69 7.79 4.95
N GLU A 358 60.55 9.08 4.67
CA GLU A 358 60.79 9.85 3.45
C GLU A 358 61.63 9.19 2.34
N VAL A 359 61.13 9.22 1.08
CA VAL A 359 61.95 9.71 -0.05
C VAL A 359 61.07 10.46 -1.06
N GLU A 360 61.53 11.66 -1.35
CA GLU A 360 61.15 12.62 -2.36
C GLU A 360 60.92 12.07 -3.79
N GLU A 361 60.10 12.82 -4.53
CA GLU A 361 60.27 13.10 -5.96
C GLU A 361 60.09 11.94 -6.96
N ASN A 362 58.86 11.82 -7.51
CA ASN A 362 58.75 11.81 -8.97
C ASN A 362 57.36 12.17 -9.52
N LYS A 363 57.31 13.31 -10.19
CA LYS A 363 56.28 13.69 -11.16
C LYS A 363 56.31 12.71 -12.33
N ARG A 364 55.23 11.95 -12.56
CA ARG A 364 54.64 11.77 -13.90
C ARG A 364 53.31 11.04 -13.83
N GLY A 365 52.30 11.72 -14.36
CA GLY A 365 50.91 11.34 -14.29
C GLY A 365 50.60 10.01 -14.96
N ARG A 366 49.88 9.17 -14.23
CA ARG A 366 49.06 8.11 -14.81
C ARG A 366 47.81 7.96 -13.94
N THR A 367 46.83 8.79 -14.23
CA THR A 367 45.48 8.72 -13.67
C THR A 367 44.86 7.36 -14.01
N LYS A 368 45.03 6.38 -13.11
CA LYS A 368 44.23 5.16 -13.09
C LYS A 368 42.81 5.53 -12.69
N ARG A 369 42.01 5.81 -13.71
CA ARG A 369 40.58 6.11 -13.62
C ARG A 369 39.87 4.87 -13.08
N ARG A 370 39.65 4.85 -11.77
CA ARG A 370 38.82 3.88 -11.06
C ARG A 370 37.42 3.92 -11.71
N VAL A 371 37.11 2.92 -12.53
CA VAL A 371 35.78 2.77 -13.14
C VAL A 371 34.81 2.44 -12.02
N ARG A 372 34.19 3.48 -11.45
CA ARG A 372 33.02 3.34 -10.60
C ARG A 372 31.96 2.65 -11.44
N LYS A 373 31.52 1.46 -11.02
CA LYS A 373 30.36 0.74 -11.57
C LYS A 373 29.20 1.73 -11.67
N SER A 374 28.89 2.14 -12.89
CA SER A 374 27.75 3.00 -13.19
C SER A 374 26.49 2.21 -12.88
N SER A 375 25.83 2.55 -11.77
CA SER A 375 24.48 2.11 -11.46
C SER A 375 23.58 2.46 -12.65
N ILE A 376 23.15 1.42 -13.38
CA ILE A 376 22.21 1.51 -14.49
C ILE A 376 20.90 2.04 -13.90
N ARG A 377 20.60 3.32 -14.17
CA ARG A 377 19.29 3.93 -13.88
C ARG A 377 18.27 3.38 -14.87
N THR A 378 17.63 2.29 -14.52
CA THR A 378 16.43 1.80 -15.21
C THR A 378 15.22 2.70 -14.90
N GLY A 379 14.65 3.27 -15.97
CA GLY A 379 13.25 3.69 -16.15
C GLY A 379 12.48 4.29 -14.96
N GLY A 380 12.34 5.61 -14.94
CA GLY A 380 11.59 6.40 -13.94
C GLY A 380 10.06 6.34 -14.00
N ARG A 381 9.44 5.18 -14.24
CA ARG A 381 7.96 5.07 -14.33
C ARG A 381 7.23 4.44 -13.14
N SER A 382 7.92 4.09 -12.03
CA SER A 382 7.24 3.44 -10.88
C SER A 382 7.71 3.90 -9.49
N ARG A 383 8.22 5.13 -9.34
CA ARG A 383 8.64 5.65 -8.02
C ARG A 383 7.47 6.05 -7.10
N ALA A 384 6.28 6.35 -7.63
CA ALA A 384 5.11 6.67 -6.80
C ALA A 384 4.53 5.41 -6.13
N VAL A 385 4.47 4.29 -6.87
CA VAL A 385 4.16 2.97 -6.31
C VAL A 385 5.22 2.57 -5.29
N ALA A 386 6.51 2.85 -5.54
CA ALA A 386 7.58 2.57 -4.59
C ALA A 386 7.50 3.43 -3.30
N ALA A 387 7.13 4.71 -3.39
CA ALA A 387 6.98 5.59 -2.21
C ALA A 387 5.76 5.19 -1.35
N GLY A 388 4.66 4.78 -1.98
CA GLY A 388 3.53 4.14 -1.28
C GLY A 388 3.92 2.78 -0.69
N ARG A 389 4.72 1.97 -1.40
CA ARG A 389 5.24 0.66 -0.91
C ARG A 389 6.19 0.82 0.30
N LEU A 390 7.02 1.87 0.34
CA LEU A 390 7.94 2.15 1.44
C LEU A 390 7.25 2.69 2.70
N ARG A 391 6.04 3.24 2.56
CA ARG A 391 5.15 3.64 3.67
C ARG A 391 3.96 2.69 3.83
N ARG A 392 4.04 1.45 3.32
CA ARG A 392 3.03 0.45 3.69
C ARG A 392 3.20 0.15 5.17
N SER A 393 2.28 0.70 5.96
CA SER A 393 1.93 0.21 7.28
C SER A 393 1.88 -1.32 7.19
N THR A 394 2.62 -1.98 8.08
CA THR A 394 2.68 -3.44 8.19
C THR A 394 1.27 -4.02 8.05
N PRO A 395 1.09 -5.14 7.33
CA PRO A 395 -0.23 -5.76 7.26
C PRO A 395 -0.76 -5.99 8.69
N PRO A 396 -2.10 -6.02 8.89
CA PRO A 396 -2.66 -6.14 10.23
C PRO A 396 -2.02 -7.35 10.91
N PRO A 397 -1.58 -7.23 12.16
CA PRO A 397 -0.86 -8.32 12.81
C PRO A 397 -1.72 -9.59 12.85
N PRO A 398 -1.09 -10.77 12.86
CA PRO A 398 -1.84 -12.01 12.91
C PRO A 398 -2.72 -12.01 14.17
N PRO A 399 -3.98 -12.50 14.10
CA PRO A 399 -4.81 -12.60 15.29
C PRO A 399 -4.08 -13.42 16.34
N SER A 400 -4.10 -12.94 17.59
CA SER A 400 -3.59 -13.71 18.71
C SER A 400 -4.31 -15.07 18.71
N PRO A 401 -3.58 -16.20 18.87
CA PRO A 401 -4.23 -17.50 18.97
C PRO A 401 -5.23 -17.38 20.11
N SER A 402 -6.52 -17.53 19.81
CA SER A 402 -7.56 -17.57 20.84
C SER A 402 -7.17 -18.70 21.78
N THR A 403 -6.61 -18.36 22.94
CA THR A 403 -6.63 -19.28 24.06
C THR A 403 -8.10 -19.57 24.25
N ALA A 404 -8.51 -20.80 24.00
CA ALA A 404 -9.82 -21.27 24.37
C ALA A 404 -9.91 -21.12 25.89
N VAL A 405 -10.31 -19.94 26.34
CA VAL A 405 -10.61 -19.67 27.74
C VAL A 405 -11.87 -20.46 28.00
N ASN A 406 -11.67 -21.67 28.52
CA ASN A 406 -12.70 -22.41 29.20
C ASN A 406 -13.34 -21.46 30.21
N GLY A 407 -14.61 -21.15 29.99
CA GLY A 407 -15.35 -20.14 30.74
C GLY A 407 -15.34 -20.44 32.24
N GLY A 408 -14.52 -19.69 32.96
CA GLY A 408 -14.66 -19.46 34.39
C GLY A 408 -15.18 -18.05 34.57
N SER A 409 -16.48 -17.90 34.87
CA SER A 409 -17.08 -16.63 35.25
C SER A 409 -16.35 -16.05 36.47
N SER A 410 -15.71 -14.89 36.31
CA SER A 410 -15.49 -14.00 37.44
C SER A 410 -15.48 -12.55 36.99
N SER A 411 -16.36 -11.78 37.62
CA SER A 411 -16.56 -10.35 37.50
C SER A 411 -15.48 -9.58 38.24
N GLY A 412 -14.93 -8.53 37.64
CA GLY A 412 -14.12 -7.54 38.34
C GLY A 412 -13.45 -6.60 37.36
N GLY A 413 -13.95 -5.38 37.26
CA GLY A 413 -13.46 -4.37 36.33
C GLY A 413 -12.15 -3.74 36.75
N ASP A 414 -11.42 -3.21 35.78
CA ASP A 414 -10.62 -2.00 35.94
C ASP A 414 -10.34 -1.38 34.57
N SER A 415 -10.53 -0.07 34.43
CA SER A 415 -10.43 0.68 33.17
C SER A 415 -9.12 1.46 33.15
N GLY A 416 -8.04 0.79 32.75
CA GLY A 416 -6.72 1.41 32.56
C GLY A 416 -6.50 1.85 31.12
N SER A 417 -6.15 3.13 30.94
CA SER A 417 -5.77 3.78 29.68
C SER A 417 -4.61 3.05 28.97
N GLY A 418 -4.89 2.42 27.83
CA GLY A 418 -3.94 1.66 27.03
C GLY A 418 -3.45 2.41 25.80
N GLU A 419 -2.47 3.31 25.95
CA GLU A 419 -1.75 3.93 24.81
C GLU A 419 -0.41 3.23 24.48
N GLY A 420 -0.07 2.13 25.16
CA GLY A 420 1.16 1.36 24.94
C GLY A 420 1.00 -0.01 24.25
N THR A 421 -0.23 -0.40 23.89
CA THR A 421 -0.53 -1.80 23.55
C THR A 421 -0.08 -2.21 22.15
N ALA A 422 -0.20 -1.36 21.13
CA ALA A 422 0.06 -1.78 19.75
C ALA A 422 1.52 -2.22 19.49
N ALA A 423 2.51 -1.53 20.07
CA ALA A 423 3.92 -1.90 19.91
C ALA A 423 4.31 -3.15 20.73
N ALA A 424 3.77 -3.27 21.95
CA ALA A 424 3.96 -4.45 22.80
C ALA A 424 3.26 -5.69 22.23
N GLU A 425 2.07 -5.51 21.65
CA GLU A 425 1.28 -6.54 20.98
C GLU A 425 1.98 -7.02 19.70
N ALA A 426 2.51 -6.10 18.88
CA ALA A 426 3.33 -6.46 17.73
C ALA A 426 4.62 -7.23 18.13
N ALA A 427 5.26 -6.86 19.24
CA ALA A 427 6.41 -7.60 19.77
C ALA A 427 6.03 -8.99 20.30
N ALA A 428 4.88 -9.12 20.97
CA ALA A 428 4.34 -10.40 21.43
C ALA A 428 3.95 -11.32 20.25
N GLN A 429 3.37 -10.76 19.18
CA GLN A 429 3.01 -11.49 17.97
C GLN A 429 4.24 -11.96 17.18
N ARG A 430 5.33 -11.18 17.16
CA ARG A 430 6.63 -11.65 16.62
C ARG A 430 7.19 -12.83 17.42
N ARG A 431 7.01 -12.85 18.74
CA ARG A 431 7.39 -14.01 19.59
C ARG A 431 6.50 -15.23 19.28
N LEU A 432 5.20 -15.05 19.12
CA LEU A 432 4.27 -16.12 18.76
C LEU A 432 4.55 -16.70 17.36
N GLY A 433 4.89 -15.87 16.37
CA GLY A 433 5.32 -16.34 15.05
C GLY A 433 6.60 -17.18 15.12
N ARG A 434 7.59 -16.75 15.91
CA ARG A 434 8.80 -17.54 16.18
C ARG A 434 8.50 -18.83 16.93
N GLN A 435 7.57 -18.82 17.88
CA GLN A 435 7.16 -20.00 18.64
C GLN A 435 6.34 -20.97 17.79
N SER A 436 5.46 -20.49 16.91
CA SER A 436 4.70 -21.32 15.96
C SER A 436 5.64 -21.95 14.94
N LEU A 437 6.61 -21.20 14.42
CA LEU A 437 7.65 -21.75 13.55
C LEU A 437 8.52 -22.76 14.31
N ALA A 438 8.92 -22.47 15.55
CA ALA A 438 9.65 -23.40 16.39
C ALA A 438 8.85 -24.65 16.77
N ALA A 439 7.54 -24.55 17.01
CA ALA A 439 6.65 -25.67 17.31
C ALA A 439 6.44 -26.55 16.07
N CYS A 440 6.16 -25.93 14.91
CA CYS A 440 6.11 -26.67 13.64
C CYS A 440 7.44 -27.38 13.35
N LEU A 441 8.58 -26.74 13.65
CA LEU A 441 9.91 -27.38 13.50
C LEU A 441 10.18 -28.46 14.56
N ALA A 442 9.70 -28.29 15.78
CA ALA A 442 9.84 -29.27 16.86
C ALA A 442 9.05 -30.55 16.55
N ASP A 443 7.84 -30.41 16.00
CA ASP A 443 7.05 -31.55 15.52
C ASP A 443 7.71 -32.24 14.31
N VAL A 444 8.37 -31.47 13.44
CA VAL A 444 9.14 -32.03 12.32
C VAL A 444 10.32 -32.86 12.82
N ASN A 445 11.09 -32.36 13.77
CA ASN A 445 12.26 -33.06 14.31
C ASN A 445 11.89 -34.20 15.28
N GLY A 446 10.73 -34.13 15.93
CA GLY A 446 10.25 -35.16 16.86
C GLY A 446 9.73 -36.43 16.18
N SER A 447 9.30 -36.35 14.92
CA SER A 447 8.73 -37.48 14.18
C SER A 447 9.76 -38.47 13.62
N ASP A 448 11.03 -38.08 13.48
CA ASP A 448 12.07 -38.95 12.90
C ASP A 448 12.80 -39.81 13.95
N ASN A 449 12.65 -39.53 15.25
CA ASN A 449 13.33 -40.27 16.32
C ASN A 449 12.57 -41.49 16.86
N SER A 450 11.36 -41.78 16.39
CA SER A 450 10.53 -42.89 16.89
C SER A 450 10.63 -44.19 16.08
N HIS A 451 11.52 -44.29 15.09
CA HIS A 451 11.73 -45.49 14.27
C HIS A 451 13.15 -46.10 14.32
N SER A 452 14.01 -45.66 15.24
CA SER A 452 15.39 -46.16 15.37
C SER A 452 15.70 -46.78 16.74
N THR A 453 14.83 -47.66 17.26
CA THR A 453 15.21 -48.63 18.31
C THR A 453 14.34 -49.89 18.18
N SER A 454 14.53 -50.62 17.08
CA SER A 454 14.19 -52.04 17.03
C SER A 454 15.05 -52.71 15.96
N ARG A 455 16.30 -53.00 16.33
CA ARG A 455 17.12 -54.09 15.81
C ARG A 455 18.17 -54.47 16.84
#